data_AF-A0A529I1H1-F1
#
_entry.id   AF-A0A529I1H1-F1
#
_cell.length_a   1.000
_cell.length_b   1.000
_cell.length_c   1.000
_cell.angle_alpha   90.00
_cell.angle_beta   90.00
_cell.angle_gamma   90.00
#
_symmetry.space_group_name_H-M   'P 1'
#
loop_
_entity.id
_entity.type
_entity.pdbx_description
1 polymer ?
#
loop_
_entity_poly.entity_id
_entity_poly.type
_entity_poly.pdbx_seq_one_letter_code
_entity_poly.pdbx_strand_id
1 'polypeptide(L)' 'MRKLLVIGIGAGNPEHMTVQAISGLNRADVLFIPDKGAKKNDLAELRRQICDRFVTNPKSRRVEFDVPVRAEPSPS' A
#
# COMPACT_ATOMS: atom_id res chain seq x y z
N MET A 1 -18.34 -9.40 9.06
CA MET A 1 -17.05 -10.06 8.74
C MET A 1 -16.14 -9.03 8.08
N ARG A 2 -14.85 -8.96 8.43
CA ARG A 2 -13.90 -7.98 7.84
C ARG A 2 -13.16 -8.64 6.66
N LYS A 3 -12.87 -7.88 5.60
CA LYS A 3 -12.13 -8.36 4.42
C LYS A 3 -10.80 -7.62 4.32
N LEU A 4 -9.71 -8.38 4.22
CA LEU A 4 -8.38 -7.82 3.97
C LEU A 4 -8.06 -7.96 2.47
N LEU A 5 -7.70 -6.85 1.83
CA LEU A 5 -7.28 -6.84 0.43
C LEU A 5 -5.78 -6.67 0.37
N VAL A 6 -5.09 -7.64 -0.23
CA VAL A 6 -3.67 -7.51 -0.57
C VAL A 6 -3.59 -7.14 -2.04
N ILE A 7 -3.17 -5.91 -2.31
CA ILE A 7 -3.18 -5.33 -3.66
C ILE A 7 -1.73 -5.18 -4.13
N GLY A 8 -1.38 -5.86 -5.21
CA GLY A 8 -0.10 -5.67 -5.88
C GLY A 8 -0.04 -4.31 -6.57
N ILE A 9 1.07 -3.59 -6.38
CA ILE A 9 1.30 -2.23 -6.93
C ILE A 9 2.39 -2.21 -8.02
N GLY A 10 2.81 -3.38 -8.49
CA GLY A 10 3.89 -3.54 -9.46
C GLY A 10 5.28 -3.27 -8.89
N ALA A 11 6.25 -3.08 -9.80
CA ALA A 11 7.69 -3.03 -9.48
C ALA A 11 8.27 -1.61 -9.31
N GLY A 12 7.45 -0.59 -9.04
CA GLY A 12 7.94 0.78 -8.80
C GLY A 12 7.45 1.87 -9.75
N ASN A 13 6.54 1.54 -10.68
CA ASN A 13 5.97 2.49 -11.64
C ASN A 13 4.43 2.52 -11.48
N PRO A 14 3.78 3.70 -11.28
CA PRO A 14 2.33 3.80 -11.19
C PRO A 14 1.57 3.23 -12.39
N GLU A 15 2.16 3.22 -13.59
CA GLU A 15 1.53 2.65 -14.79
C GLU A 15 1.39 1.12 -14.75
N HIS A 16 2.03 0.45 -13.79
CA HIS A 16 1.86 -0.99 -13.58
C HIS A 16 0.56 -1.34 -12.85
N MET A 17 -0.20 -0.36 -12.39
CA MET A 17 -1.47 -0.58 -11.73
C MET A 17 -2.48 -1.23 -12.68
N THR A 18 -3.02 -2.37 -12.28
CA THR A 18 -4.10 -3.02 -13.04
C THR A 18 -5.45 -2.39 -12.72
N VAL A 19 -6.40 -2.50 -13.65
CA VAL A 19 -7.79 -2.08 -13.43
C VAL A 19 -8.39 -2.76 -12.19
N GLN A 20 -8.05 -4.03 -11.94
CA GLN A 20 -8.50 -4.77 -10.77
C GLN A 20 -7.92 -4.20 -9.47
N ALA A 21 -6.64 -3.81 -9.46
CA ALA A 21 -5.99 -3.19 -8.31
C ALA A 21 -6.65 -1.83 -7.97
N ILE A 22 -6.89 -1.01 -8.99
CA ILE A 22 -7.56 0.30 -8.86
C ILE A 22 -8.99 0.13 -8.31
N SER A 23 -9.75 -0.84 -8.84
CA SER A 23 -11.08 -1.18 -8.32
C SER A 23 -11.00 -1.65 -6.86
N GLY A 24 -10.00 -2.45 -6.52
CA GLY A 24 -9.72 -2.93 -5.17
C GLY A 24 -9.43 -1.81 -4.17
N LEU A 25 -8.67 -0.79 -4.58
CA LEU A 25 -8.38 0.39 -3.78
C LEU A 25 -9.65 1.19 -3.48
N ASN A 26 -10.48 1.45 -4.51
CA ASN A 26 -11.67 2.29 -4.36
C ASN A 26 -12.82 1.66 -3.57
N ARG A 27 -12.86 0.33 -3.45
CA ARG A 27 -13.84 -0.37 -2.61
C ARG A 27 -13.42 -0.48 -1.13
N ALA A 28 -12.18 -0.15 -0.79
CA ALA A 28 -11.68 -0.33 0.57
C ALA A 28 -12.07 0.86 1.44
N ASP A 29 -12.63 0.59 2.63
CA ASP A 29 -12.95 1.64 3.61
C ASP A 29 -11.68 2.24 4.24
N VAL A 30 -10.63 1.42 4.38
CA VAL A 30 -9.34 1.81 4.97
C VAL A 30 -8.19 1.32 4.11
N LEU A 31 -7.27 2.22 3.78
CA LEU A 31 -6.06 1.97 3.01
C LEU A 31 -4.85 2.05 3.94
N PHE A 32 -4.21 0.91 4.17
CA PHE A 32 -2.98 0.85 4.96
C PHE A 32 -1.77 1.06 4.05
N ILE A 33 -1.01 2.12 4.29
CA ILE A 33 0.16 2.52 3.51
C ILE A 33 1.41 2.22 4.36
N PRO A 34 2.16 1.17 4.07
CA PRO A 34 3.37 0.86 4.82
C PRO A 34 4.45 1.92 4.57
N ASP A 35 5.00 2.45 5.67
CA ASP A 35 6.24 3.23 5.67
C ASP A 35 7.40 2.31 6.10
N LYS A 36 8.46 2.29 5.28
CA LYS A 36 9.64 1.44 5.51
C LYS A 36 10.83 2.24 6.09
N GLY A 37 10.61 3.51 6.42
CA GLY A 37 11.61 4.40 7.02
C GLY A 37 12.75 4.80 6.09
N ALA A 38 13.64 5.66 6.62
CA ALA A 38 14.61 6.50 5.91
C ALA A 38 15.58 5.81 4.92
N LYS A 39 15.64 4.48 4.88
CA LYS A 39 16.50 3.74 3.92
C LYS A 39 15.82 3.40 2.59
N LYS A 40 14.53 3.72 2.39
CA LYS A 40 13.79 3.48 1.12
C LYS A 40 12.66 4.51 0.89
N ASN A 41 12.97 5.81 0.98
CA ASN A 41 11.98 6.89 0.81
C ASN A 41 11.18 6.79 -0.51
N ASP A 42 11.80 6.29 -1.59
CA ASP A 42 11.17 6.24 -2.91
C ASP A 42 9.89 5.40 -2.97
N LEU A 43 9.83 4.30 -2.20
CA LEU A 43 8.66 3.41 -2.25
C LEU A 43 7.49 3.88 -1.39
N ALA A 44 7.76 4.61 -0.30
CA ALA A 44 6.70 5.20 0.50
C ALA A 44 5.99 6.29 -0.30
N GLU A 45 6.78 7.15 -0.95
CA GLU A 45 6.25 8.23 -1.79
C GLU A 45 5.47 7.70 -2.99
N LEU A 46 5.98 6.65 -3.65
CA LEU A 46 5.24 5.98 -4.73
C LEU A 46 3.85 5.49 -4.29
N ARG A 47 3.72 4.94 -3.08
CA ARG A 47 2.41 4.47 -2.58
C ARG A 47 1.44 5.62 -2.37
N ARG A 48 1.93 6.77 -1.89
CA ARG A 48 1.13 8.00 -1.77
C ARG A 48 0.67 8.47 -3.14
N GLN A 49 1.58 8.56 -4.11
CA GLN A 49 1.27 8.93 -5.50
C GLN A 49 0.23 8.00 -6.15
N ILE A 50 0.34 6.68 -5.96
CA ILE A 50 -0.66 5.71 -6.43
C ILE A 50 -2.03 6.00 -5.80
N CYS A 51 -2.07 6.27 -4.49
CA CYS A 51 -3.32 6.61 -3.82
C CYS A 51 -3.90 7.93 -4.33
N ASP A 52 -3.08 8.97 -4.52
CA ASP A 52 -3.51 10.27 -5.03
C ASP A 52 -4.06 10.20 -6.45
N ARG A 53 -3.44 9.38 -7.29
CA ARG A 53 -3.84 9.24 -8.69
C ARG A 53 -5.10 8.41 -8.89
N PHE A 54 -5.25 7.32 -8.12
CA PHE A 54 -6.24 6.29 -8.45
C PHE A 54 -7.36 6.13 -7.42
N VAL A 55 -7.22 6.65 -6.20
CA VAL A 55 -8.28 6.58 -5.19
C VAL A 55 -9.18 7.78 -5.33
N THR A 56 -10.39 7.55 -5.82
CA THR A 56 -11.44 8.56 -6.02
C THR A 56 -12.55 8.47 -4.98
N ASN A 57 -12.60 7.40 -4.18
CA ASN A 57 -13.59 7.25 -3.11
C ASN A 57 -13.28 8.20 -1.93
N PRO A 58 -14.09 9.25 -1.68
CA PRO A 58 -13.82 10.23 -0.62
C PRO A 58 -14.08 9.68 0.78
N LYS A 59 -14.74 8.52 0.91
CA LYS A 59 -15.00 7.87 2.20
C LYS A 59 -13.84 7.01 2.68
N SER A 60 -12.90 6.67 1.79
CA SER A 60 -11.75 5.85 2.14
C SER A 60 -10.78 6.62 3.04
N ARG A 61 -10.37 6.01 4.15
CA ARG A 61 -9.39 6.59 5.08
C ARG A 61 -8.01 5.99 4.84
N ARG A 62 -6.99 6.83 4.73
CA ARG A 62 -5.58 6.40 4.61
C ARG A 62 -4.93 6.30 5.99
N VAL A 63 -4.14 5.27 6.23
CA VAL A 63 -3.44 5.02 7.50
C VAL A 63 -2.01 4.59 7.20
N GLU A 64 -1.05 5.39 7.63
CA GLU A 64 0.36 5.02 7.56
C GLU A 64 0.74 4.17 8.78
N PHE A 65 1.68 3.25 8.61
CA PHE A 65 2.21 2.43 9.69
C PHE A 65 3.65 2.01 9.42
N ASP A 66 4.43 1.88 10.50
CA ASP A 66 5.80 1.37 10.43
C ASP A 66 5.80 -0.13 10.13
N VAL A 67 6.52 -0.53 9.09
CA VAL A 67 6.70 -1.95 8.78
C VAL A 67 7.56 -2.59 9.86
N PRO A 68 7.10 -3.69 10.50
CA PRO A 68 7.88 -4.36 11.52
C PRO A 68 9.22 -4.87 10.95
N VAL A 69 10.26 -4.80 11.78
CA VAL A 69 11.58 -5.34 11.45
C VAL A 69 11.47 -6.86 11.41
N ARG A 70 12.05 -7.47 10.37
CA ARG A 70 12.09 -8.92 10.22
C ARG A 70 12.82 -9.52 11.42
N ALA A 71 12.22 -10.51 12.09
CA ALA A 71 12.88 -11.26 13.14
C ALA A 71 14.06 -12.06 12.56
N GLU A 72 15.16 -12.14 13.33
CA GLU A 72 16.26 -13.05 13.00
C GLU A 72 15.74 -14.49 12.97
N PRO A 73 16.20 -15.33 12.03
CA PRO A 73 15.81 -16.73 12.01
C PRO A 73 16.24 -17.41 13.32
N SER A 74 15.38 -18.26 13.88
CA SER A 74 15.72 -19.06 15.05
C SER A 74 16.96 -19.91 14.74
N PRO A 75 17.94 -20.00 15.66
CA PRO A 75 19.10 -20.87 15.47
C PRO A 75 18.64 -22.33 15.31
N SER A 76 19.27 -23.03 14.38
CA SER A 76 19.07 -24.45 14.07
C SER A 76 19.45 -25.37 15.23
#